data_AF-A0A6B2G746-F1
#
_entry.id   AF-A0A6B2G746-F1
#
_cell.length_a   1.000
_cell.length_b   1.000
_cell.length_c   1.000
_cell.angle_alpha   90.00
_cell.angle_beta   90.00
_cell.angle_gamma   90.00
#
_symmetry.space_group_name_H-M   'P 1'
#
loop_
_entity.id
_entity.type
_entity.pdbx_description
1 polymer ?
#
loop_
_entity_poly.entity_id
_entity_poly.type
_entity_poly.pdbx_seq_one_letter_code
_entity_poly.pdbx_strand_id
1 'polypeptide(L)'
;SFRTVKYLFSWQLLQLALYFIVPGKITSGRVMSSGRILFYQCNGLYCLLISNLLVIILSFFGFIDPVYFVNNILEFLVLSNLLGLVLTMTVYLKAVYYPNFQQDCYFSGSPLYDVYCGVEHS
;
A
#
# COMPACT_ATOMS: atom_id res chain seq x y z
N SER A 1 6.95 5.94 19.46
CA SER A 1 7.58 4.81 20.19
C SER A 1 7.99 3.65 19.27
N PHE A 2 9.00 2.83 19.63
CA PHE A 2 9.38 1.61 18.86
C PHE A 2 8.23 0.60 18.74
N ARG A 3 7.33 0.60 19.73
CA ARG A 3 6.12 -0.24 19.72
C ARG A 3 5.14 0.17 18.62
N THR A 4 4.91 1.47 18.42
CA THR A 4 4.07 2.02 17.34
C THR A 4 4.60 1.67 15.96
N VAL A 5 5.92 1.79 15.78
CA VAL A 5 6.61 1.39 14.55
C VAL A 5 6.36 -0.09 14.25
N LYS A 6 6.56 -0.97 15.24
CA LYS A 6 6.28 -2.41 15.11
C LYS A 6 4.82 -2.66 14.69
N TYR A 7 3.84 -2.08 15.39
CA TYR A 7 2.43 -2.28 15.04
C TYR A 7 2.12 -1.85 13.62
N LEU A 8 2.61 -0.68 13.20
CA LEU A 8 2.36 -0.18 11.86
C LEU A 8 3.00 -1.08 10.79
N PHE A 9 4.26 -1.46 10.93
CA PHE A 9 4.92 -2.33 9.96
C PHE A 9 4.30 -3.73 9.92
N SER A 10 3.98 -4.32 11.08
CA SER A 10 3.28 -5.60 11.15
C SER A 10 1.91 -5.54 10.46
N TRP A 11 1.18 -4.44 10.63
CA TRP A 11 -0.09 -4.22 9.95
C TRP A 11 0.07 -4.16 8.43
N GLN A 12 1.03 -3.38 7.93
CA GLN A 12 1.27 -3.29 6.47
C GLN A 12 1.73 -4.62 5.87
N LEU A 13 2.57 -5.37 6.59
CA LEU A 13 2.98 -6.72 6.17
C LEU A 13 1.80 -7.69 6.14
N LEU A 14 0.90 -7.62 7.12
CA LEU A 14 -0.32 -8.43 7.15
C LEU A 14 -1.22 -8.11 5.95
N GLN A 15 -1.44 -6.84 5.62
CA GLN A 15 -2.24 -6.44 4.46
C GLN A 15 -1.63 -6.94 3.14
N LEU A 16 -0.29 -6.84 3.01
CA LEU A 16 0.43 -7.34 1.86
C LEU A 16 0.35 -8.87 1.74
N ALA A 17 0.50 -9.58 2.86
CA ALA A 17 0.35 -11.04 2.89
C ALA A 17 -1.08 -11.46 2.50
N LEU A 18 -2.10 -10.80 3.03
CA LEU A 18 -3.50 -11.09 2.68
C LEU A 18 -3.76 -10.85 1.19
N TYR A 19 -3.20 -9.78 0.61
CA TYR A 19 -3.35 -9.51 -0.82
C TYR A 19 -2.86 -10.68 -1.70
N PHE A 20 -1.71 -11.29 -1.36
CA PHE A 20 -1.16 -12.42 -2.11
C PHE A 20 -1.82 -13.77 -1.81
N ILE A 21 -2.24 -13.99 -0.56
CA ILE A 21 -2.74 -15.30 -0.12
C ILE A 21 -4.23 -15.48 -0.42
N VAL A 22 -5.04 -14.43 -0.26
CA VAL A 22 -6.49 -14.54 -0.35
C VAL A 22 -6.91 -14.63 -1.82
N PRO A 23 -7.55 -15.74 -2.28
CA PRO A 23 -7.97 -15.86 -3.66
C PRO A 23 -9.04 -14.81 -4.00
N GLY A 24 -8.99 -14.30 -5.23
CA GLY A 24 -9.93 -13.29 -5.71
C GLY A 24 -10.22 -13.46 -7.19
N LYS A 25 -11.30 -12.83 -7.65
CA LYS A 25 -11.62 -12.81 -9.08
C LYS A 25 -10.57 -11.97 -9.82
N ILE A 26 -9.93 -12.56 -10.81
CA ILE A 26 -9.01 -11.83 -11.69
C ILE A 26 -9.84 -11.05 -12.71
N THR A 27 -9.64 -9.75 -12.79
CA THR A 27 -10.36 -8.85 -13.71
C THR A 27 -9.36 -8.06 -14.54
N SER A 28 -9.67 -7.90 -15.83
CA SER A 28 -8.89 -7.04 -16.74
C SER A 28 -9.09 -5.57 -16.41
N GLY A 29 -8.00 -4.85 -16.27
CA GLY A 29 -7.95 -3.40 -16.13
C GLY A 29 -8.04 -2.66 -17.46
N ARG A 30 -7.61 -1.40 -17.44
CA ARG A 30 -7.56 -0.53 -18.61
C ARG A 30 -6.45 -0.99 -19.58
N VAL A 31 -6.69 -0.81 -20.87
CA VAL A 31 -5.65 -0.95 -21.90
C VAL A 31 -4.72 0.26 -21.82
N MET A 32 -3.42 0.01 -21.63
CA MET A 32 -2.39 1.07 -21.60
C MET A 32 -2.07 1.58 -23.01
N SER A 33 -1.37 2.71 -23.10
CA SER A 33 -0.89 3.27 -24.38
C SER A 33 0.07 2.32 -25.10
N SER A 34 0.80 1.49 -24.36
CA SER A 34 1.61 0.38 -24.87
C SER A 34 0.81 -0.82 -25.42
N GLY A 35 -0.53 -0.81 -25.32
CA GLY A 35 -1.41 -1.89 -25.78
C GLY A 35 -1.52 -3.08 -24.82
N ARG A 36 -0.85 -3.04 -23.66
CA ARG A 36 -0.96 -4.06 -22.62
C ARG A 36 -2.23 -3.92 -21.79
N ILE A 37 -2.65 -5.04 -21.20
CA ILE A 37 -3.76 -5.12 -20.25
C ILE A 37 -3.19 -5.60 -18.92
N LEU A 38 -3.43 -4.86 -17.84
CA LEU A 38 -3.16 -5.35 -16.49
C LEU A 38 -4.29 -6.23 -15.99
N PHE A 39 -3.94 -7.28 -15.27
CA PHE A 39 -4.88 -8.13 -14.58
C PHE A 39 -4.78 -7.87 -13.08
N TYR A 40 -5.91 -7.54 -12.48
CA TYR A 40 -6.00 -7.23 -11.06
C TYR A 40 -6.76 -8.34 -10.34
N GLN A 41 -6.23 -8.79 -9.21
CA GLN A 41 -6.93 -9.70 -8.30
C GLN A 41 -7.87 -8.90 -7.40
N CYS A 42 -9.17 -9.05 -7.63
CA CYS A 42 -10.21 -8.39 -6.85
C CYS A 42 -10.57 -9.24 -5.62
N ASN A 43 -9.80 -9.12 -4.55
CA ASN A 43 -10.02 -9.81 -3.26
C ASN A 43 -10.26 -8.86 -2.07
N GLY A 44 -10.37 -7.55 -2.30
CA GLY A 44 -10.39 -6.54 -1.23
C GLY A 44 -11.44 -6.76 -0.14
N LEU A 45 -12.65 -7.18 -0.50
CA LEU A 45 -13.73 -7.43 0.48
C LEU A 45 -13.42 -8.64 1.38
N TYR A 46 -12.83 -9.71 0.82
CA TYR A 46 -12.40 -10.86 1.60
C TYR A 46 -11.24 -10.49 2.53
N CYS A 47 -10.24 -9.77 2.03
CA CYS A 47 -9.12 -9.29 2.83
C CYS A 47 -9.57 -8.39 3.99
N LEU A 48 -10.56 -7.52 3.74
CA LEU A 48 -11.17 -6.66 4.77
C LEU A 48 -11.82 -7.50 5.87
N LEU A 49 -12.66 -8.47 5.52
CA LEU A 49 -13.34 -9.32 6.49
C LEU A 49 -12.34 -10.14 7.31
N ILE A 50 -11.36 -10.75 6.66
CA ILE A 50 -10.33 -11.58 7.32
C ILE A 50 -9.50 -10.73 8.28
N SER A 51 -9.01 -9.56 7.85
CA SER A 51 -8.20 -8.69 8.70
C SER A 51 -8.98 -8.15 9.91
N ASN A 52 -10.25 -7.77 9.75
CA ASN A 52 -11.09 -7.33 10.86
C ASN A 52 -11.36 -8.46 11.86
N LEU A 53 -11.73 -9.65 11.38
CA LEU A 53 -11.94 -10.81 12.25
C LEU A 53 -10.67 -11.16 13.03
N LEU A 54 -9.51 -11.12 12.37
CA LEU A 54 -8.23 -11.39 13.01
C LEU A 54 -7.92 -10.39 14.13
N VAL A 55 -8.15 -9.10 13.90
CA VAL A 55 -7.95 -8.06 14.94
C VAL A 55 -8.93 -8.24 16.10
N ILE A 56 -10.20 -8.54 15.84
CA ILE A 56 -11.21 -8.79 16.88
C ILE A 56 -10.82 -10.00 17.73
N ILE A 57 -10.42 -11.10 17.09
CA ILE A 57 -9.99 -12.33 17.79
C ILE A 57 -8.75 -12.05 18.64
N LEU A 58 -7.71 -11.43 18.09
CA LEU A 58 -6.50 -11.10 18.83
C LEU A 58 -6.75 -10.13 19.98
N SER A 59 -7.69 -9.20 19.82
CA SER A 59 -8.10 -8.30 20.89
C SER A 59 -8.87 -9.04 21.99
N PHE A 60 -9.76 -9.96 21.63
CA PHE A 60 -10.50 -10.79 22.58
C PHE A 60 -9.57 -11.65 23.45
N PHE A 61 -8.50 -12.19 22.86
CA PHE A 61 -7.47 -12.94 23.59
C PHE A 61 -6.42 -12.05 24.30
N GLY A 62 -6.54 -10.72 24.22
CA GLY A 62 -5.64 -9.78 24.90
C GLY A 62 -4.26 -9.61 24.26
N PHE A 63 -4.04 -10.14 23.06
CA PHE A 63 -2.77 -9.94 22.32
C PHE A 63 -2.63 -8.54 21.75
N ILE A 64 -3.75 -7.91 21.40
CA ILE A 64 -3.80 -6.54 20.88
C ILE A 64 -4.68 -5.69 21.79
N ASP A 65 -4.16 -4.54 22.19
CA ASP A 65 -4.91 -3.53 22.91
C ASP A 65 -5.42 -2.45 21.94
N PRO A 66 -6.73 -2.40 21.64
CA PRO A 66 -7.29 -1.38 20.75
C PRO A 66 -7.20 0.02 21.36
N VAL A 67 -7.15 0.16 22.68
CA VAL A 67 -7.03 1.46 23.36
C VAL A 67 -5.63 2.05 23.12
N TYR A 68 -4.60 1.21 22.99
CA TYR A 68 -3.25 1.66 22.63
C TYR A 68 -3.22 2.43 21.31
N PHE A 69 -4.00 2.00 20.31
CA PHE A 69 -4.09 2.69 19.03
C PHE A 69 -4.67 4.10 19.19
N VAL A 70 -5.79 4.22 19.89
CA VAL A 70 -6.47 5.50 20.14
C VAL A 70 -5.56 6.46 20.91
N ASN A 71 -4.87 5.96 21.93
CA ASN A 71 -3.96 6.78 22.75
C ASN A 71 -2.72 7.27 21.99
N ASN A 72 -2.33 6.62 20.89
CA ASN A 72 -1.13 6.95 20.12
C ASN A 72 -1.45 7.37 18.67
N ILE A 73 -2.69 7.80 18.40
CA ILE A 73 -3.16 8.10 17.04
C ILE A 73 -2.27 9.13 16.31
N LEU A 74 -1.76 10.13 17.03
CA LEU A 74 -0.85 11.14 16.48
C LEU A 74 0.49 10.53 16.05
N GLU A 75 1.04 9.59 16.83
CA GLU A 75 2.27 8.90 16.43
C GLU A 75 2.04 8.06 15.17
N PHE A 76 0.91 7.35 15.08
CA PHE A 76 0.55 6.59 13.88
C PHE A 76 0.39 7.51 12.66
N LEU A 77 -0.20 8.68 12.83
CA LEU A 77 -0.37 9.65 11.74
C LEU A 77 0.97 10.16 11.23
N VAL A 78 1.89 10.56 12.13
CA VAL A 78 3.24 11.02 11.75
C VAL A 78 4.03 9.92 11.06
N LEU A 79 4.03 8.70 11.61
CA LEU A 79 4.74 7.57 11.00
C LEU A 79 4.16 7.19 9.64
N SER A 80 2.83 7.24 9.47
CA SER A 80 2.17 6.95 8.19
C SER A 80 2.55 7.99 7.12
N ASN A 81 2.63 9.27 7.49
CA ASN A 81 3.07 10.33 6.56
C ASN A 81 4.53 10.15 6.16
N LEU A 82 5.42 9.86 7.12
CA LEU A 82 6.83 9.59 6.82
C LEU A 82 6.98 8.40 5.89
N LEU A 83 6.24 7.32 6.13
CA LEU A 83 6.24 6.15 5.26
C LEU A 83 5.67 6.45 3.88
N GLY A 84 4.61 7.26 3.79
CA GLY A 84 4.08 7.74 2.52
C GLY A 84 5.13 8.50 1.72
N LEU A 85 5.82 9.46 2.34
CA LEU A 85 6.89 10.23 1.69
C LEU A 85 8.04 9.34 1.21
N VAL A 86 8.47 8.39 2.05
CA VAL A 86 9.51 7.42 1.67
C VAL A 86 9.04 6.57 0.49
N LEU A 87 7.82 6.03 0.54
CA LEU A 87 7.25 5.19 -0.52
C LEU A 87 7.15 5.99 -1.84
N THR A 88 6.63 7.21 -1.80
CA THR A 88 6.52 8.09 -2.96
C THR A 88 7.90 8.32 -3.60
N MET A 89 8.91 8.65 -2.79
CA MET A 89 10.27 8.83 -3.30
C MET A 89 10.83 7.53 -3.87
N THR A 90 10.62 6.38 -3.23
CA THR A 90 11.10 5.10 -3.75
C THR A 90 10.45 4.72 -5.09
N VAL A 91 9.14 4.93 -5.24
CA VAL A 91 8.40 4.63 -6.47
C VAL A 91 8.80 5.60 -7.58
N TYR A 92 8.97 6.89 -7.27
CA TYR A 92 9.47 7.89 -8.21
C TYR A 92 10.87 7.56 -8.70
N LEU A 93 11.82 7.30 -7.80
CA LEU A 93 13.19 6.92 -8.17
C LEU A 93 13.20 5.62 -8.97
N LYS A 94 12.37 4.64 -8.60
CA LYS A 94 12.21 3.40 -9.36
C LYS A 94 11.71 3.69 -10.77
N ALA A 95 10.72 4.56 -10.95
CA ALA A 95 10.19 4.92 -12.26
C ALA A 95 11.23 5.65 -13.13
N VAL A 96 12.09 6.50 -12.53
CA VAL A 96 13.14 7.23 -13.25
C VAL A 96 14.29 6.32 -13.68
N TYR A 97 14.80 5.47 -12.78
CA TYR A 97 16.01 4.69 -13.03
C TYR A 97 15.74 3.28 -13.60
N TYR A 98 14.62 2.67 -13.22
CA TYR A 98 14.27 1.30 -13.57
C TYR A 98 12.78 1.19 -13.95
N PRO A 99 12.32 1.90 -15.00
CA PRO A 99 10.95 1.78 -15.48
C PRO A 99 10.70 0.34 -15.92
N ASN A 100 9.58 -0.26 -15.51
CA ASN A 100 9.22 -1.58 -16.07
C ASN A 100 8.96 -1.43 -17.57
N PHE A 101 8.32 -0.32 -17.93
CA PHE A 101 7.92 -0.03 -19.29
C PHE A 101 8.05 1.46 -19.62
N GLN A 102 9.06 1.78 -20.42
CA GLN A 102 9.37 3.16 -20.78
C GLN A 102 8.24 3.86 -21.58
N GLN A 103 7.40 3.10 -22.27
CA GLN A 103 6.27 3.60 -23.06
C GLN A 103 5.08 4.08 -22.20
N ASP A 104 4.97 3.57 -20.96
CA ASP A 104 3.91 3.95 -20.02
C ASP A 104 4.42 4.98 -18.98
N CYS A 105 5.63 5.52 -19.20
CA CYS A 105 6.24 6.56 -18.37
C CYS A 105 6.06 7.93 -19.02
N TYR A 106 5.44 8.86 -18.29
CA TYR A 106 5.18 10.22 -18.75
C TYR A 106 5.81 11.24 -17.82
N PHE A 107 6.66 12.11 -18.37
CA PHE A 107 7.31 13.20 -17.66
C PHE A 107 6.73 14.53 -18.11
N SER A 108 6.32 15.37 -17.16
CA SER A 108 5.80 16.72 -17.44
C SER A 108 6.90 17.75 -17.71
N GLY A 109 8.16 17.41 -17.41
CA GLY A 109 9.28 18.35 -17.40
C GLY A 109 9.41 19.13 -16.09
N SER A 110 8.50 18.94 -15.13
CA SER A 110 8.58 19.52 -13.79
C SER A 110 8.67 18.41 -12.72
N PRO A 111 9.83 18.23 -12.05
CA PRO A 111 10.04 17.12 -11.12
C PRO A 111 9.06 17.08 -9.95
N LEU A 112 8.64 18.26 -9.44
CA LEU A 112 7.66 18.33 -8.35
C LEU A 112 6.29 17.80 -8.77
N TYR A 113 5.86 18.09 -9.99
CA TYR A 113 4.60 17.57 -10.53
C TYR A 113 4.71 16.07 -10.81
N ASP A 114 5.84 15.61 -11.34
CA ASP A 114 6.09 14.21 -11.65
C ASP A 114 6.14 13.33 -10.37
N VAL A 115 6.67 13.87 -9.26
CA VAL A 115 6.61 13.21 -7.94
C VAL A 115 5.18 13.16 -7.41
N TYR A 116 4.39 14.22 -7.62
CA TYR A 116 3.02 14.32 -7.13
C TYR A 116 2.04 13.41 -7.89
N CYS A 117 2.10 13.41 -9.22
CA CYS A 117 1.21 12.63 -10.08
C CYS A 117 1.70 11.20 -10.30
N GLY A 118 3.00 10.94 -10.11
CA GLY A 118 3.64 9.71 -10.55
C GLY A 118 3.97 9.75 -12.05
N VAL A 119 5.02 9.01 -12.40
CA VAL A 119 5.56 8.95 -13.77
C VAL A 119 5.13 7.67 -14.47
N GLU A 120 5.23 6.54 -13.78
CA GLU A 120 4.93 5.21 -14.31
C GLU A 120 3.46 4.89 -14.05
N HIS A 121 2.71 4.68 -15.14
CA HIS A 121 1.29 4.35 -15.07
C HIS A 121 1.12 2.86 -15.35
N SER A 122 0.29 2.19 -14.53
CA SER A 122 -0.14 0.80 -14.69
C SER A 122 -1.63 0.79 -15.01
#